data_AF-A0A6P1C930-F1
#
_entry.id   AF-A0A6P1C930-F1
#
_cell.length_a   1.000
_cell.length_b   1.000
_cell.length_c   1.000
_cell.angle_alpha   90.00
_cell.angle_beta   90.00
_cell.angle_gamma   90.00
#
_symmetry.space_group_name_H-M   'P 1'
#
loop_
_entity.id
_entity.type
_entity.pdbx_description
1 polymer ?
#
loop_
_entity_poly.entity_id
_entity_poly.type
_entity_poly.pdbx_seq_one_letter_code
_entity_poly.pdbx_strand_id
1 'polypeptide(L)'
;MTAPRFEVVLAVADAIAVLVRPMPDGRAERDQIAQTALREATQRDDLSIYRRPSERPALRHPYHELGVSLSHRTDLLLAGYSPHSAVGVDIEVEDINGFDPVAFAADHFSPKEAAAVAALDSAAALEICYRLWVAKEAALKISGRGIFDGLDEPDLAAQLNLLRTDGATIHLGTGSRLPPIALAVTRLAGAADQPIYCALARDMR
;
A
#
# COMPACT_ATOMS: atom_id res chain seq x y z
N MET A 1 17.76 13.13 -17.45
CA MET A 1 16.84 12.47 -16.52
C MET A 1 15.48 13.14 -16.65
N THR A 2 14.42 12.36 -16.82
CA THR A 2 13.04 12.89 -16.87
C THR A 2 12.65 13.42 -15.50
N ALA A 3 11.99 14.57 -15.43
CA ALA A 3 11.50 15.11 -14.16
C ALA A 3 10.46 14.14 -13.54
N PRO A 4 10.53 13.90 -12.21
CA PRO A 4 9.57 13.03 -11.54
C PRO A 4 8.17 13.64 -11.58
N ARG A 5 7.16 12.78 -11.73
CA ARG A 5 5.75 13.13 -11.68
C ARG A 5 5.12 12.56 -10.41
N PHE A 6 4.19 13.32 -9.84
CA PHE A 6 3.44 12.95 -8.65
C PHE A 6 1.95 12.85 -8.99
N GLU A 7 1.30 11.80 -8.51
CA GLU A 7 -0.11 11.55 -8.78
C GLU A 7 -0.78 11.00 -7.52
N VAL A 8 -1.85 11.64 -7.06
CA VAL A 8 -2.68 11.08 -5.98
C VAL A 8 -3.51 9.95 -6.58
N VAL A 9 -3.21 8.71 -6.18
CA VAL A 9 -3.85 7.50 -6.75
C VAL A 9 -4.92 6.91 -5.85
N LEU A 10 -4.87 7.21 -4.55
CA LEU A 10 -5.87 6.78 -3.56
C LEU A 10 -6.10 7.87 -2.52
N ALA A 11 -7.34 7.93 -2.03
CA ALA A 11 -7.72 8.68 -0.84
C ALA A 11 -8.67 7.85 0.00
N VAL A 12 -8.43 7.80 1.32
CA VAL A 12 -9.27 7.10 2.29
C VAL A 12 -9.36 7.94 3.55
N ALA A 13 -10.56 8.42 3.89
CA ALA A 13 -10.77 9.41 4.95
C ALA A 13 -9.88 10.65 4.77
N ASP A 14 -8.98 10.94 5.72
CA ASP A 14 -8.01 12.05 5.66
C ASP A 14 -6.63 11.63 5.10
N ALA A 15 -6.50 10.38 4.66
CA ALA A 15 -5.26 9.84 4.14
C ALA A 15 -5.23 9.84 2.61
N ILE A 16 -4.04 10.02 2.05
CA ILE A 16 -3.78 9.94 0.61
C ILE A 16 -2.57 9.04 0.32
N ALA A 17 -2.53 8.47 -0.88
CA ALA A 17 -1.34 7.83 -1.43
C ALA A 17 -0.93 8.50 -2.74
N VAL A 18 0.33 8.90 -2.82
CA VAL A 18 0.93 9.60 -3.95
C VAL A 18 1.92 8.68 -4.65
N LEU A 19 1.67 8.38 -5.92
CA LEU A 19 2.58 7.64 -6.78
C LEU A 19 3.63 8.61 -7.35
N VAL A 20 4.90 8.22 -7.24
CA VAL A 20 6.07 8.94 -7.73
C VAL A 20 6.75 8.11 -8.82
N ARG A 21 6.97 8.72 -9.99
CA ARG A 21 7.62 8.08 -11.14
C ARG A 21 8.45 9.06 -11.99
N PRO A 22 9.71 8.75 -12.34
CA PRO A 22 10.50 7.64 -11.81
C PRO A 22 10.95 7.89 -10.35
N MET A 23 11.12 6.81 -9.60
CA MET A 23 11.75 6.79 -8.29
C MET A 23 13.28 6.90 -8.44
N PRO A 24 13.98 7.67 -7.59
CA PRO A 24 15.44 7.68 -7.54
C PRO A 24 16.03 6.42 -6.88
N ASP A 25 17.25 6.04 -7.28
CA ASP A 25 17.89 4.83 -6.78
C ASP A 25 18.31 4.92 -5.30
N GLY A 26 18.76 6.08 -4.85
CA GLY A 26 19.29 6.26 -3.49
C GLY A 26 18.19 6.45 -2.43
N ARG A 27 18.39 5.86 -1.25
CA ARG A 27 17.40 5.87 -0.16
C ARG A 27 17.10 7.30 0.33
N ALA A 28 18.13 8.13 0.49
CA ALA A 28 17.95 9.50 0.96
C ALA A 28 17.16 10.33 -0.06
N GLU A 29 17.43 10.10 -1.34
CA GLU A 29 16.74 10.71 -2.46
C GLU A 29 15.28 10.24 -2.54
N ARG A 30 14.99 8.96 -2.20
CA ARG A 30 13.61 8.45 -2.07
C ARG A 30 12.83 9.16 -0.97
N ASP A 31 13.44 9.42 0.17
CA ASP A 31 12.81 10.16 1.26
C ASP A 31 12.56 11.62 0.87
N GLN A 32 13.53 12.25 0.20
CA GLN A 32 13.42 13.64 -0.28
C GLN A 32 12.34 13.78 -1.35
N ILE A 33 12.24 12.84 -2.29
CA ILE A 33 11.21 12.90 -3.34
C ILE A 33 9.83 12.58 -2.79
N ALA A 34 9.72 11.62 -1.85
CA ALA A 34 8.45 11.37 -1.15
C ALA A 34 7.99 12.61 -0.38
N GLN A 35 8.90 13.26 0.34
CA GLN A 35 8.59 14.50 1.06
C GLN A 35 8.09 15.56 0.07
N THR A 36 8.80 15.78 -1.04
CA THR A 36 8.39 16.74 -2.08
C THR A 36 6.99 16.43 -2.63
N ALA A 37 6.75 15.16 -2.98
CA ALA A 37 5.46 14.70 -3.51
C ALA A 37 4.31 14.91 -2.53
N LEU A 38 4.53 14.59 -1.24
CA LEU A 38 3.52 14.81 -0.20
C LEU A 38 3.27 16.30 0.05
N ARG A 39 4.32 17.14 0.06
CA ARG A 39 4.18 18.60 0.20
C ARG A 39 3.33 19.20 -0.92
N GLU A 40 3.58 18.78 -2.15
CA GLU A 40 2.81 19.23 -3.32
C GLU A 40 1.35 18.78 -3.25
N ALA A 41 1.11 17.48 -3.00
CA ALA A 41 -0.24 16.91 -2.96
C ALA A 41 -1.10 17.48 -1.81
N THR A 42 -0.49 17.80 -0.68
CA THR A 42 -1.20 18.32 0.51
C THR A 42 -1.19 19.84 0.61
N GLN A 43 -0.42 20.52 -0.26
CA GLN A 43 -0.12 21.95 -0.16
C GLN A 43 0.42 22.36 1.23
N ARG A 44 1.33 21.54 1.77
CA ARG A 44 1.99 21.76 3.07
C ARG A 44 3.48 21.82 2.86
N ASP A 45 4.13 22.94 3.13
CA ASP A 45 5.58 23.09 3.00
C ASP A 45 6.37 22.65 4.24
N ASP A 46 5.67 22.39 5.35
CA ASP A 46 6.22 22.04 6.66
C ASP A 46 6.41 20.53 6.87
N LEU A 47 5.87 19.68 5.99
CA LEU A 47 6.05 18.22 6.08
C LEU A 47 7.53 17.87 6.01
N SER A 48 8.04 17.18 7.02
CA SER A 48 9.43 16.71 7.06
C SER A 48 9.47 15.23 7.40
N ILE A 49 9.99 14.43 6.45
CA ILE A 49 10.24 13.01 6.65
C ILE A 49 11.60 12.84 7.31
N TYR A 50 11.66 12.01 8.35
CA TYR A 50 12.91 11.52 8.93
C TYR A 50 12.83 10.01 9.13
N ARG A 51 13.97 9.38 9.43
CA ARG A 51 14.05 7.95 9.73
C ARG A 51 14.20 7.74 11.24
N ARG A 52 13.36 6.87 11.80
CA ARG A 52 13.50 6.38 13.18
C ARG A 52 14.73 5.46 13.27
N PRO A 53 15.25 5.16 14.48
CA PRO A 53 16.31 4.15 14.64
C PRO A 53 15.95 2.77 14.08
N SER A 54 14.66 2.48 13.89
CA SER A 54 14.15 1.28 13.22
C SER A 54 14.15 1.37 11.69
N GLU A 55 14.77 2.39 11.10
CA GLU A 55 14.73 2.74 9.67
C GLU A 55 13.33 3.03 9.11
N ARG A 56 12.29 3.10 9.95
CA ARG A 56 10.92 3.41 9.51
C ARG A 56 10.81 4.91 9.21
N PRO A 57 10.16 5.33 8.10
CA PRO A 57 9.92 6.74 7.85
C PRO A 57 8.92 7.27 8.88
N ALA A 58 9.12 8.52 9.28
CA ALA A 58 8.28 9.21 10.26
C ALA A 58 8.14 10.69 9.91
N LEU A 59 7.05 11.30 10.36
CA LEU A 59 6.84 12.75 10.23
C LEU A 59 7.21 13.46 11.53
N ARG A 60 7.78 14.67 11.38
CA ARG A 60 8.01 15.56 12.52
C ARG A 60 6.69 16.17 13.01
N HIS A 61 6.68 16.57 14.28
CA HIS A 61 5.60 17.39 14.86
C HIS A 61 5.27 18.60 13.94
N PRO A 62 4.00 18.98 13.75
CA PRO A 62 2.80 18.59 14.51
C PRO A 62 2.09 17.32 14.01
N TYR A 63 2.65 16.63 13.02
CA TYR A 63 2.02 15.46 12.42
C TYR A 63 2.16 14.20 13.27
N HIS A 64 1.24 13.26 13.08
CA HIS A 64 1.37 11.94 13.68
C HIS A 64 2.67 11.28 13.19
N GLU A 65 3.50 10.76 14.10
CA GLU A 65 4.83 10.23 13.76
C GLU A 65 4.72 9.14 12.68
N LEU A 66 3.71 8.28 12.78
CA LEU A 66 3.44 7.19 11.81
C LEU A 66 2.46 7.60 10.70
N GLY A 67 2.19 8.90 10.54
CA GLY A 67 1.36 9.47 9.48
C GLY A 67 2.04 9.48 8.10
N VAL A 68 3.15 8.76 7.94
CA VAL A 68 3.81 8.50 6.66
C VAL A 68 4.16 7.02 6.51
N SER A 69 4.00 6.52 5.29
CA SER A 69 4.44 5.18 4.91
C SER A 69 4.96 5.20 3.48
N LEU A 70 6.01 4.43 3.20
CA LEU A 70 6.65 4.39 1.89
C LEU A 70 6.74 2.92 1.45
N SER A 71 6.35 2.63 0.21
CA SER A 71 6.60 1.34 -0.45
C SER A 71 7.10 1.58 -1.87
N HIS A 72 7.92 0.69 -2.40
CA HIS A 72 8.47 0.85 -3.74
C HIS A 72 8.64 -0.49 -4.46
N ARG A 73 8.45 -0.46 -5.76
CA ARG A 73 8.66 -1.60 -6.66
C ARG A 73 9.18 -1.07 -7.98
N THR A 74 10.14 -1.78 -8.58
CA THR A 74 10.85 -1.32 -9.80
C THR A 74 11.35 0.13 -9.64
N ASP A 75 10.93 1.03 -10.53
CA ASP A 75 11.19 2.46 -10.58
C ASP A 75 10.01 3.29 -10.04
N LEU A 76 9.12 2.69 -9.25
CA LEU A 76 7.94 3.33 -8.68
C LEU A 76 8.06 3.44 -7.16
N LEU A 77 7.62 4.58 -6.63
CA LEU A 77 7.51 4.82 -5.19
C LEU A 77 6.10 5.27 -4.86
N LEU A 78 5.48 4.64 -3.86
CA LEU A 78 4.20 5.03 -3.31
C LEU A 78 4.44 5.65 -1.93
N ALA A 79 4.01 6.91 -1.77
CA ALA A 79 4.10 7.66 -0.53
C ALA A 79 2.71 7.87 0.07
N GLY A 80 2.46 7.27 1.23
CA GLY A 80 1.24 7.46 2.01
C GLY A 80 1.38 8.59 3.02
N TYR A 81 0.29 9.32 3.24
CA TYR A 81 0.20 10.38 4.22
C TYR A 81 -1.15 10.39 4.94
N SER A 82 -1.14 10.63 6.25
CA SER A 82 -2.30 11.05 7.04
C SER A 82 -1.83 12.07 8.10
N PRO A 83 -2.58 13.16 8.33
CA PRO A 83 -2.16 14.18 9.29
C PRO A 83 -2.18 13.70 10.75
N HIS A 84 -3.15 12.84 11.09
CA HIS A 84 -3.52 12.58 12.48
C HIS A 84 -3.46 11.11 12.89
N SER A 85 -3.34 10.18 11.95
CA SER A 85 -3.40 8.75 12.23
C SER A 85 -2.25 8.00 11.56
N ALA A 86 -1.99 6.78 12.05
CA ALA A 86 -1.02 5.91 11.40
C ALA A 86 -1.53 5.48 10.02
N VAL A 87 -0.61 5.44 9.05
CA VAL A 87 -0.90 5.06 7.66
C VAL A 87 0.03 3.92 7.23
N GLY A 88 -0.46 3.10 6.31
CA GLY A 88 0.32 2.09 5.60
C GLY A 88 0.01 2.13 4.11
N VAL A 89 1.03 1.98 3.27
CA VAL A 89 0.85 1.85 1.82
C VAL A 89 1.65 0.68 1.31
N ASP A 90 1.17 0.11 0.21
CA ASP A 90 1.94 -0.88 -0.52
C ASP A 90 1.73 -0.78 -2.03
N ILE A 91 2.75 -1.21 -2.79
CA ILE A 91 2.76 -1.18 -4.25
C ILE A 91 3.40 -2.45 -4.79
N GLU A 92 2.70 -3.10 -5.72
CA GLU A 92 3.24 -4.22 -6.48
C GLU A 92 2.97 -4.04 -7.98
N VAL A 93 3.83 -4.67 -8.78
CA VAL A 93 3.75 -4.65 -10.24
C VAL A 93 3.62 -6.10 -10.69
N GLU A 94 2.60 -6.39 -11.52
CA GLU A 94 2.27 -7.74 -11.95
C GLU A 94 3.44 -8.41 -12.67
N ASP A 95 3.92 -9.57 -12.23
CA ASP A 95 5.02 -10.25 -12.91
C ASP A 95 4.56 -10.93 -14.20
N ILE A 96 5.17 -10.55 -15.33
CA ILE A 96 4.89 -11.10 -16.66
C ILE A 96 5.53 -12.47 -16.89
N ASN A 97 6.36 -12.97 -15.96
CA ASN A 97 7.20 -14.17 -16.14
C ASN A 97 6.75 -15.41 -15.35
N GLY A 98 5.45 -15.63 -15.20
CA GLY A 98 4.93 -16.92 -14.71
C GLY A 98 4.74 -17.02 -13.19
N PHE A 99 4.35 -15.92 -12.55
CA PHE A 99 3.84 -15.95 -11.18
C PHE A 99 2.57 -16.82 -11.10
N ASP A 100 2.56 -17.79 -10.19
CA ASP A 100 1.40 -18.65 -9.90
C ASP A 100 0.61 -18.07 -8.70
N PRO A 101 -0.53 -17.40 -8.94
CA PRO A 101 -1.30 -16.78 -7.87
C PRO A 101 -1.95 -17.79 -6.92
N VAL A 102 -2.25 -19.00 -7.39
CA VAL A 102 -2.90 -20.03 -6.57
C VAL A 102 -1.89 -20.62 -5.59
N ALA A 103 -0.67 -20.92 -6.05
CA ALA A 103 0.40 -21.39 -5.18
C ALA A 103 0.78 -20.32 -4.14
N PHE A 104 0.97 -19.07 -4.57
CA PHE A 104 1.28 -17.97 -3.65
C PHE A 104 0.20 -17.78 -2.59
N ALA A 105 -1.07 -17.76 -2.99
CA ALA A 105 -2.18 -17.62 -2.05
C ALA A 105 -2.23 -18.77 -1.04
N ALA A 106 -1.95 -20.01 -1.46
CA ALA A 106 -1.93 -21.17 -0.58
C ALA A 106 -0.81 -21.10 0.48
N ASP A 107 0.34 -20.53 0.13
CA ASP A 107 1.50 -20.43 1.02
C ASP A 107 1.43 -19.23 1.98
N HIS A 108 0.76 -18.15 1.57
CA HIS A 108 0.83 -16.86 2.28
C HIS A 108 -0.49 -16.36 2.85
N PHE A 109 -1.64 -16.68 2.26
CA PHE A 109 -2.94 -16.12 2.67
C PHE A 109 -3.71 -17.02 3.63
N SER A 110 -4.83 -16.51 4.15
CA SER A 110 -5.73 -17.32 4.98
C SER A 110 -6.30 -18.47 4.13
N PRO A 111 -6.67 -19.62 4.75
CA PRO A 111 -7.28 -20.73 4.01
C PRO A 111 -8.54 -20.32 3.24
N LYS A 112 -9.30 -19.32 3.72
CA LYS A 112 -10.51 -18.83 3.05
C LYS A 112 -10.16 -17.99 1.82
N GLU A 113 -9.16 -17.13 1.93
CA GLU A 113 -8.66 -16.33 0.81
C GLU A 113 -8.05 -17.24 -0.25
N ALA A 114 -7.18 -18.19 0.14
CA ALA A 114 -6.57 -19.15 -0.76
C ALA A 114 -7.62 -19.96 -1.54
N ALA A 115 -8.65 -20.46 -0.84
CA ALA A 115 -9.76 -21.16 -1.49
C ALA A 115 -10.53 -20.27 -2.47
N ALA A 116 -10.71 -18.99 -2.15
CA ALA A 116 -11.36 -18.03 -3.04
C ALA A 116 -10.51 -17.69 -4.27
N VAL A 117 -9.19 -17.56 -4.11
CA VAL A 117 -8.26 -17.38 -5.25
C VAL A 117 -8.30 -18.58 -6.19
N ALA A 118 -8.23 -19.80 -5.62
CA ALA A 118 -8.22 -21.05 -6.38
C ALA A 118 -9.53 -21.33 -7.16
N ALA A 119 -10.64 -20.70 -6.77
CA ALA A 119 -11.94 -20.88 -7.40
C ALA A 119 -12.17 -19.99 -8.65
N LEU A 120 -11.23 -19.09 -8.97
CA LEU A 120 -11.36 -18.12 -10.06
C LEU A 120 -10.66 -18.60 -11.33
N ASP A 121 -11.00 -17.98 -12.47
CA ASP A 121 -10.18 -18.12 -13.67
C ASP A 121 -8.78 -17.50 -13.49
N SER A 122 -7.85 -17.87 -14.36
CA SER A 122 -6.43 -17.50 -14.19
C SER A 122 -6.19 -16.00 -14.10
N ALA A 123 -6.88 -15.19 -14.91
CA ALA A 123 -6.72 -13.74 -14.92
C ALA A 123 -7.32 -13.10 -13.66
N ALA A 124 -8.52 -13.51 -13.26
CA ALA A 124 -9.19 -13.00 -12.07
C ALA A 124 -8.52 -13.47 -10.77
N ALA A 125 -7.89 -14.65 -10.79
CA ALA A 125 -7.06 -15.18 -9.70
C ALA A 125 -5.77 -14.36 -9.54
N LEU A 126 -5.10 -14.05 -10.65
CA LEU A 126 -3.90 -13.21 -10.67
C LEU A 126 -4.19 -11.82 -10.10
N GLU A 127 -5.22 -11.16 -10.63
CA GLU A 127 -5.59 -9.81 -10.18
C GLU A 127 -5.97 -9.78 -8.69
N ILE A 128 -6.80 -10.73 -8.23
CA ILE A 128 -7.21 -10.73 -6.83
C ILE A 128 -6.05 -11.06 -5.89
N CYS A 129 -5.10 -11.90 -6.32
CA CYS A 129 -3.93 -12.25 -5.54
C CYS A 129 -3.07 -11.01 -5.28
N TYR A 130 -2.77 -10.22 -6.31
CA TYR A 130 -2.04 -8.96 -6.15
C TYR A 130 -2.81 -7.94 -5.29
N ARG A 131 -4.12 -7.79 -5.52
CA ARG A 131 -4.96 -6.89 -4.70
C ARG A 131 -4.94 -7.29 -3.23
N LEU A 132 -5.04 -8.58 -2.91
CA LEU A 132 -4.93 -9.10 -1.55
C LEU A 132 -3.53 -8.83 -0.97
N TRP A 133 -2.48 -9.08 -1.74
CA TRP A 133 -1.10 -8.84 -1.29
C TRP A 133 -0.92 -7.39 -0.84
N VAL A 134 -1.16 -6.42 -1.74
CA VAL A 134 -0.94 -5.00 -1.40
C VAL A 134 -1.86 -4.53 -0.29
N ALA A 135 -3.11 -5.01 -0.25
CA ALA A 135 -4.06 -4.72 0.82
C ALA A 135 -3.53 -5.13 2.19
N LYS A 136 -3.03 -6.37 2.31
CA LYS A 136 -2.55 -6.94 3.56
C LYS A 136 -1.24 -6.30 4.00
N GLU A 137 -0.31 -6.07 3.09
CA GLU A 137 0.93 -5.34 3.40
C GLU A 137 0.66 -3.90 3.85
N ALA A 138 -0.23 -3.17 3.17
CA ALA A 138 -0.61 -1.83 3.59
C ALA A 138 -1.23 -1.84 5.00
N ALA A 139 -2.13 -2.78 5.28
CA ALA A 139 -2.74 -2.93 6.60
C ALA A 139 -1.69 -3.22 7.68
N LEU A 140 -0.78 -4.18 7.47
CA LEU A 140 0.28 -4.54 8.43
C LEU A 140 1.28 -3.40 8.66
N LYS A 141 1.55 -2.59 7.63
CA LYS A 141 2.43 -1.41 7.71
C LYS A 141 1.89 -0.32 8.63
N ILE A 142 0.60 -0.31 9.02
CA ILE A 142 0.07 0.63 10.03
C ILE A 142 0.80 0.46 11.37
N SER A 143 0.92 -0.79 11.84
CA SER A 143 1.48 -1.13 13.15
C SER A 143 2.95 -0.74 13.34
N GLY A 144 3.71 -0.65 12.25
CA GLY A 144 5.15 -0.41 12.28
C GLY A 144 6.05 -1.56 12.61
N ARG A 145 5.48 -2.74 12.79
CA ARG A 145 6.25 -3.93 13.17
C ARG A 145 6.86 -4.64 11.96
N GLY A 146 6.46 -4.30 10.73
CA GLY A 146 6.92 -4.97 9.50
C GLY A 146 6.08 -6.22 9.18
N ILE A 147 6.41 -6.91 8.09
CA ILE A 147 5.68 -8.09 7.56
C ILE A 147 6.03 -9.38 8.33
N PHE A 148 6.74 -9.29 9.46
CA PHE A 148 7.23 -10.48 10.18
C PHE A 148 6.12 -11.39 10.73
N ASP A 149 4.88 -10.91 10.75
CA ASP A 149 3.72 -11.67 11.24
C ASP A 149 3.03 -12.53 10.16
N GLY A 150 3.49 -12.49 8.89
CA GLY A 150 2.87 -13.22 7.78
C GLY A 150 1.65 -12.52 7.17
N LEU A 151 1.20 -13.02 6.02
CA LEU A 151 0.06 -12.48 5.27
C LEU A 151 -1.21 -13.33 5.47
N ASP A 152 -1.34 -14.07 6.56
CA ASP A 152 -2.55 -14.83 6.91
C ASP A 152 -3.61 -13.90 7.53
N GLU A 153 -3.20 -12.86 8.25
CA GLU A 153 -4.06 -11.82 8.83
C GLU A 153 -3.66 -10.42 8.32
N PRO A 154 -4.62 -9.49 8.12
CA PRO A 154 -6.06 -9.65 8.31
C PRO A 154 -6.71 -10.54 7.23
N ASP A 155 -7.67 -11.38 7.61
CA ASP A 155 -8.50 -12.11 6.62
C ASP A 155 -9.49 -11.15 5.91
N LEU A 156 -9.35 -11.04 4.59
CA LEU A 156 -10.14 -10.20 3.69
C LEU A 156 -11.10 -10.99 2.79
N ALA A 157 -11.31 -12.29 3.04
CA ALA A 157 -12.16 -13.14 2.20
C ALA A 157 -13.60 -12.61 2.07
N ALA A 158 -14.14 -11.98 3.11
CA ALA A 158 -15.48 -11.40 3.08
C ALA A 158 -15.54 -10.07 2.27
N GLN A 159 -14.40 -9.49 1.95
CA GLN A 159 -14.26 -8.18 1.29
C GLN A 159 -13.79 -8.31 -0.16
N LEU A 160 -13.64 -9.51 -0.72
CA LEU A 160 -13.10 -9.73 -2.08
C LEU A 160 -13.86 -8.95 -3.16
N ASN A 161 -15.19 -8.82 -3.04
CA ASN A 161 -15.99 -8.02 -3.99
C ASN A 161 -15.63 -6.54 -3.94
N LEU A 162 -15.37 -6.00 -2.75
CA LEU A 162 -14.92 -4.61 -2.60
C LEU A 162 -13.48 -4.45 -3.10
N LEU A 163 -12.59 -5.41 -2.82
CA LEU A 163 -11.20 -5.37 -3.29
C LEU A 163 -11.08 -5.27 -4.81
N ARG A 164 -12.00 -5.90 -5.57
CA ARG A 164 -12.06 -5.81 -7.03
C ARG A 164 -12.48 -4.44 -7.56
N THR A 165 -13.07 -3.59 -6.72
CA THR A 165 -13.56 -2.28 -7.12
C THR A 165 -12.50 -1.23 -6.79
N ASP A 166 -11.92 -0.60 -7.81
CA ASP A 166 -10.86 0.39 -7.61
C ASP A 166 -11.33 1.55 -6.74
N GLY A 167 -10.55 1.83 -5.69
CA GLY A 167 -10.83 2.89 -4.72
C GLY A 167 -11.97 2.61 -3.74
N ALA A 168 -12.63 1.44 -3.81
CA ALA A 168 -13.65 1.10 -2.83
C ALA A 168 -13.06 1.03 -1.43
N THR A 169 -13.70 1.71 -0.48
CA THR A 169 -13.26 1.73 0.92
C THR A 169 -13.77 0.50 1.66
N ILE A 170 -12.83 -0.24 2.24
CA ILE A 170 -13.04 -1.39 3.11
C ILE A 170 -12.82 -0.95 4.55
N HIS A 171 -13.80 -1.19 5.40
CA HIS A 171 -13.67 -0.99 6.84
C HIS A 171 -13.45 -2.32 7.53
N LEU A 172 -12.33 -2.44 8.24
CA LEU A 172 -12.04 -3.59 9.09
C LEU A 172 -12.18 -3.15 10.54
N GLY A 173 -12.91 -3.94 11.33
CA GLY A 173 -12.97 -3.78 12.77
C GLY A 173 -11.64 -4.12 13.44
N THR A 174 -11.58 -3.98 14.76
CA THR A 174 -10.41 -4.39 15.53
C THR A 174 -10.11 -5.88 15.32
N GLY A 175 -8.92 -6.18 14.82
CA GLY A 175 -8.40 -7.53 14.67
C GLY A 175 -7.41 -7.89 15.77
N SER A 176 -6.89 -9.12 15.72
CA SER A 176 -5.86 -9.60 16.65
C SER A 176 -4.53 -8.82 16.53
N ARG A 177 -4.20 -8.37 15.31
CA ARG A 177 -2.93 -7.68 14.98
C ARG A 177 -3.08 -6.22 14.59
N LEU A 178 -4.32 -5.76 14.34
CA LEU A 178 -4.59 -4.45 13.77
C LEU A 178 -5.62 -3.66 14.58
N PRO A 179 -5.44 -2.33 14.71
CA PRO A 179 -6.54 -1.45 15.10
C PRO A 179 -7.69 -1.53 14.08
N PRO A 180 -8.86 -0.93 14.34
CA PRO A 180 -9.81 -0.70 13.26
C PRO A 180 -9.15 0.16 12.16
N ILE A 181 -9.34 -0.21 10.90
CA ILE A 181 -8.71 0.47 9.77
C ILE A 181 -9.70 0.71 8.63
N ALA A 182 -9.44 1.76 7.86
CA ALA A 182 -10.02 1.97 6.54
C ALA A 182 -8.95 1.68 5.48
N LEU A 183 -9.29 0.92 4.45
CA LEU A 183 -8.37 0.38 3.45
C LEU A 183 -8.98 0.56 2.05
N ALA A 184 -8.16 0.94 1.07
CA ALA A 184 -8.56 0.92 -0.34
C ALA A 184 -7.42 0.40 -1.22
N VAL A 185 -7.79 -0.17 -2.36
CA VAL A 185 -6.87 -0.69 -3.37
C VAL A 185 -7.28 -0.14 -4.73
N THR A 186 -6.31 0.19 -5.58
CA THR A 186 -6.55 0.53 -6.98
C THR A 186 -5.57 -0.22 -7.88
N ARG A 187 -6.07 -0.63 -9.05
CA ARG A 187 -5.27 -1.12 -10.17
C ARG A 187 -5.08 0.01 -11.18
N LEU A 188 -3.84 0.25 -11.58
CA LEU A 188 -3.46 1.26 -12.57
C LEU A 188 -2.80 0.58 -13.77
N ALA A 189 -2.91 1.19 -14.94
CA ALA A 189 -2.10 0.78 -16.09
C ALA A 189 -0.64 1.20 -15.86
N GLY A 190 0.29 0.24 -15.96
CA GLY A 190 1.73 0.49 -15.89
C GLY A 190 2.38 0.51 -17.28
N ALA A 191 3.72 0.47 -17.29
CA ALA A 191 4.48 0.43 -18.53
C ALA A 191 4.27 -0.90 -19.26
N ALA A 192 4.20 -0.86 -20.60
CA ALA A 192 3.98 -2.04 -21.43
C ALA A 192 2.76 -2.89 -21.01
N ASP A 193 1.68 -2.23 -20.59
CA ASP A 193 0.44 -2.84 -20.09
C ASP A 193 0.59 -3.72 -18.84
N GLN A 194 1.72 -3.65 -18.14
CA GLN A 194 1.94 -4.34 -16.87
C GLN A 194 1.17 -3.63 -15.75
N PRO A 195 0.15 -4.25 -15.13
CA PRO A 195 -0.66 -3.57 -14.11
C PRO A 195 0.12 -3.25 -12.84
N ILE A 196 -0.22 -2.12 -12.23
CA ILE A 196 0.32 -1.66 -10.94
C ILE A 196 -0.82 -1.72 -9.93
N TYR A 197 -0.57 -2.34 -8.78
CA TYR A 197 -1.51 -2.41 -7.67
C TYR A 197 -1.01 -1.52 -6.55
N CYS A 198 -1.83 -0.58 -6.12
CA CYS A 198 -1.53 0.33 -5.01
C CYS A 198 -2.56 0.11 -3.90
N ALA A 199 -2.13 0.14 -2.65
CA ALA A 199 -2.99 0.08 -1.48
C ALA A 199 -2.69 1.21 -0.50
N LEU A 200 -3.73 1.66 0.19
CA LEU A 200 -3.67 2.66 1.25
C LEU A 200 -4.54 2.20 2.42
N ALA A 201 -3.93 2.10 3.61
CA ALA A 201 -4.59 1.76 4.86
C ALA A 201 -4.38 2.89 5.88
N ARG A 202 -5.42 3.25 6.62
CA ARG A 202 -5.39 4.27 7.68
C ARG A 202 -6.02 3.73 8.96
N ASP A 203 -5.34 3.90 10.08
CA ASP A 203 -5.87 3.63 11.42
C ASP A 203 -7.10 4.51 11.69
N MET A 204 -8.21 3.94 12.15
CA MET A 204 -9.48 4.64 12.44
C MET A 204 -9.62 5.16 13.88
N ARG A 205 -8.59 5.00 14.72
CA ARG A 205 -8.54 5.61 16.05
C ARG A 205 -8.23 7.11 16.01
#